data_AF-A0A1L9PS13-F1
#
_entry.id   AF-A0A1L9PS13-F1
#
_cell.length_a   1.000
_cell.length_b   1.000
_cell.length_c   1.000
_cell.angle_alpha   90.00
_cell.angle_beta   90.00
_cell.angle_gamma   90.00
#
_symmetry.space_group_name_H-M   'P 1'
#
loop_
_entity.id
_entity.type
_entity.pdbx_description
1 polymer ?
#
loop_
_entity_poly.entity_id
_entity_poly.type
_entity_poly.pdbx_seq_one_letter_code
_entity_poly.pdbx_strand_id
1 'polypeptide(L)'
;MARPDVPGEPVTEYEEVWRYLPPLRGPEGQACVSYVLESDDGVLGDGLHKLNKVFIARIGGQCLVFQQDVTHERRQISRGKWTVQITGGDVSARREEWVGGRWEARYVLGPRGDELPSMSGELGRLGHGARLCPGDRLSLGGCRFIVRAYESWRKNDRSSHL
;
A
#
# COMPACT_ATOMS: atom_id res chain seq x y z
N MET A 1 -2.50 -7.19 -20.95
CA MET A 1 -3.88 -7.46 -20.46
C MET A 1 -4.03 -8.95 -20.25
N ALA A 2 -4.68 -9.41 -19.18
CA ALA A 2 -4.87 -10.84 -18.92
C ALA A 2 -5.94 -11.43 -19.86
N ARG A 3 -5.72 -12.65 -20.30
CA ARG A 3 -6.68 -13.43 -21.09
C ARG A 3 -7.91 -13.74 -20.23
N PRO A 4 -9.14 -13.50 -20.73
CA PRO A 4 -10.36 -13.82 -20.01
C PRO A 4 -10.61 -15.34 -19.94
N ASP A 5 -10.03 -16.11 -20.85
CA ASP A 5 -10.17 -17.57 -20.94
C ASP A 5 -9.04 -18.34 -20.25
N VAL A 6 -7.87 -17.72 -20.04
CA VAL A 6 -6.73 -18.31 -19.33
C VAL A 6 -6.25 -17.36 -18.23
N PRO A 7 -6.62 -17.62 -16.96
CA PRO A 7 -6.20 -16.78 -15.84
C PRO A 7 -4.68 -16.62 -15.76
N GLY A 8 -4.21 -15.38 -15.82
CA GLY A 8 -2.79 -15.03 -15.67
C GLY A 8 -1.95 -15.05 -16.96
N GLU A 9 -2.49 -15.53 -18.09
CA GLU A 9 -1.79 -15.47 -19.36
C GLU A 9 -2.06 -14.14 -20.07
N PRO A 10 -1.06 -13.48 -20.70
CA PRO A 10 -1.32 -12.23 -21.41
C PRO A 10 -2.07 -12.47 -22.73
N VAL A 11 -2.92 -11.52 -23.11
CA VAL A 11 -3.65 -11.52 -24.39
C VAL A 11 -2.71 -11.51 -25.60
N THR A 12 -1.52 -10.92 -25.44
CA THR A 12 -0.49 -10.85 -26.48
C THR A 12 0.87 -10.72 -25.79
N GLU A 13 1.95 -11.06 -26.51
CA GLU A 13 3.30 -10.80 -26.05
C GLU A 13 3.49 -9.31 -25.78
N TYR A 14 4.15 -8.99 -24.66
CA TYR A 14 4.45 -7.63 -24.29
C TYR A 14 5.80 -7.58 -23.60
N GLU A 15 6.43 -6.42 -23.68
CA GLU A 15 7.67 -6.11 -22.98
C GLU A 15 7.41 -4.96 -22.02
N GLU A 16 7.87 -5.08 -20.77
CA GLU A 16 7.89 -3.98 -19.81
C GLU A 16 9.30 -3.40 -19.72
N VAL A 17 9.46 -2.18 -20.20
CA VAL A 17 10.73 -1.46 -20.11
C VAL A 17 10.74 -0.62 -18.83
N TRP A 18 11.50 -1.07 -17.85
CA TRP A 18 11.65 -0.38 -16.57
C TRP A 18 12.92 0.47 -16.55
N ARG A 19 12.81 1.71 -16.08
CA ARG A 19 13.96 2.57 -15.81
C ARG A 19 14.08 2.88 -14.33
N TYR A 20 15.30 2.87 -13.82
CA TYR A 20 15.55 3.32 -12.47
C TYR A 20 15.32 4.83 -12.37
N LEU A 21 14.47 5.24 -11.43
CA LEU A 21 14.32 6.64 -11.03
C LEU A 21 14.79 6.76 -9.58
N PRO A 22 15.73 7.67 -9.27
CA PRO A 22 16.14 7.88 -7.89
C PRO A 22 14.94 8.36 -7.07
N PRO A 23 14.77 7.88 -5.82
CA PRO A 23 13.71 8.34 -4.94
C PRO A 23 13.70 9.87 -4.79
N LEU A 24 12.53 10.48 -4.83
CA LEU A 24 12.39 11.90 -4.52
C LEU A 24 12.72 12.14 -3.04
N ARG A 25 13.35 13.28 -2.73
CA ARG A 25 13.60 13.67 -1.35
C ARG A 25 12.29 13.97 -0.64
N GLY A 26 12.12 13.40 0.53
CA GLY A 26 10.98 13.65 1.40
C GLY A 26 11.23 14.78 2.40
N PRO A 27 10.32 14.96 3.37
CA PRO A 27 10.50 15.88 4.49
C PRO A 27 11.75 15.58 5.33
N GLU A 28 12.30 14.36 5.25
CA GLU A 28 13.53 13.96 5.95
C GLU A 28 14.82 14.46 5.26
N GLY A 29 14.71 15.19 4.15
CA GLY A 29 15.82 15.85 3.48
C GLY A 29 16.80 14.87 2.81
N GLN A 30 17.96 14.64 3.43
CA GLN A 30 18.99 13.73 2.90
C GLN A 30 18.76 12.26 3.29
N ALA A 31 17.85 12.00 4.24
CA ALA A 31 17.42 10.65 4.56
C ALA A 31 16.24 10.25 3.66
N CYS A 32 16.06 8.96 3.50
CA CYS A 32 14.88 8.39 2.85
C CYS A 32 14.21 7.42 3.81
N VAL A 33 12.89 7.54 3.93
CA VAL A 33 12.04 6.59 4.66
C VAL A 33 11.13 5.93 3.64
N SER A 34 11.07 4.61 3.69
CA SER A 34 10.23 3.80 2.84
C SER A 34 9.46 2.80 3.69
N TYR A 35 8.17 2.62 3.40
CA TYR A 35 7.36 1.60 4.05
C TYR A 35 6.20 1.15 3.18
N VAL A 36 5.70 -0.03 3.50
CA VAL A 36 4.46 -0.58 2.94
C VAL A 36 3.54 -0.95 4.10
N LEU A 37 2.31 -0.45 4.06
CA LEU A 37 1.24 -0.80 4.98
C LEU A 37 0.11 -1.49 4.22
N GLU A 38 -0.50 -2.48 4.84
CA GLU A 38 -1.70 -3.15 4.35
C GLU A 38 -2.78 -3.13 5.45
N SER A 39 -4.04 -2.92 5.09
CA SER A 39 -5.16 -2.96 6.03
C SER A 39 -5.27 -4.33 6.73
N ASP A 40 -5.48 -4.31 8.04
CA ASP A 40 -5.67 -5.49 8.87
C ASP A 40 -7.16 -5.77 9.10
N ASP A 41 -7.70 -6.71 8.32
CA ASP A 41 -9.09 -7.14 8.44
C ASP A 41 -9.33 -8.10 9.62
N GLY A 42 -8.27 -8.50 10.33
CA GLY A 42 -8.32 -9.51 11.37
C GLY A 42 -8.61 -10.91 10.85
N VAL A 43 -9.13 -11.76 11.75
CA VAL A 43 -9.48 -13.15 11.42
C VAL A 43 -10.96 -13.20 11.01
N LEU A 44 -11.20 -13.55 9.75
CA LEU A 44 -12.56 -13.68 9.20
C LEU A 44 -13.11 -15.10 9.42
N GLY A 45 -14.34 -15.18 9.94
CA GLY A 45 -15.09 -16.42 10.11
C GLY A 45 -15.73 -16.92 8.81
N ASP A 46 -16.64 -17.89 8.96
CA ASP A 46 -17.51 -18.35 7.87
C ASP A 46 -18.48 -17.25 7.42
N GLY A 47 -18.83 -17.23 6.14
CA GLY A 47 -19.80 -16.29 5.56
C GLY A 47 -19.22 -15.25 4.61
N LEU A 48 -20.06 -14.25 4.31
CA LEU A 48 -19.80 -13.18 3.36
C LEU A 48 -19.32 -11.92 4.09
N HIS A 49 -18.12 -11.46 3.77
CA HIS A 49 -17.48 -10.30 4.40
C HIS A 49 -17.21 -9.21 3.36
N LYS A 50 -17.73 -8.01 3.59
CA LYS A 50 -17.40 -6.82 2.79
C LYS A 50 -16.25 -6.07 3.44
N LEU A 51 -15.17 -5.88 2.70
CA LEU A 51 -13.92 -5.34 3.18
C LEU A 51 -13.51 -4.15 2.32
N ASN A 52 -12.77 -3.22 2.92
CA ASN A 52 -12.08 -2.16 2.20
C ASN A 52 -10.59 -2.43 2.33
N LYS A 53 -9.99 -3.04 1.30
CA LYS A 53 -8.57 -3.35 1.28
C LYS A 53 -7.79 -2.09 0.97
N VAL A 54 -6.96 -1.63 1.90
CA VAL A 54 -6.14 -0.43 1.73
C VAL A 54 -4.66 -0.82 1.73
N PHE A 55 -3.93 -0.35 0.73
CA PHE A 55 -2.48 -0.46 0.64
C PHE A 55 -1.87 0.93 0.59
N ILE A 56 -0.83 1.15 1.39
CA ILE A 56 -0.11 2.42 1.45
C ILE A 56 1.35 2.11 1.20
N ALA A 57 1.93 2.69 0.17
CA ALA A 57 3.36 2.62 -0.10
C ALA A 57 3.95 4.03 -0.05
N ARG A 58 5.03 4.19 0.70
CA ARG A 58 5.82 5.42 0.72
C ARG A 58 7.26 5.08 0.34
N ILE A 59 7.85 5.90 -0.52
CA ILE A 59 9.27 5.86 -0.87
C ILE A 59 9.78 7.30 -0.88
N GLY A 60 10.47 7.72 0.19
CA GLY A 60 10.99 9.07 0.35
C GLY A 60 9.89 10.13 0.26
N GLY A 61 10.01 11.01 -0.74
CA GLY A 61 9.07 12.07 -1.07
C GLY A 61 7.92 11.65 -1.98
N GLN A 62 7.61 10.35 -2.09
CA GLN A 62 6.47 9.85 -2.86
C GLN A 62 5.61 8.94 -1.98
N CYS A 63 4.30 9.11 -2.08
CA CYS A 63 3.33 8.22 -1.42
C CYS A 63 2.23 7.81 -2.41
N LEU A 64 1.86 6.54 -2.38
CA LEU A 64 0.74 5.97 -3.10
C LEU A 64 -0.17 5.27 -2.09
N VAL A 65 -1.45 5.63 -2.12
CA VAL A 65 -2.52 4.97 -1.38
C VAL A 65 -3.49 4.38 -2.37
N PHE A 66 -3.82 3.11 -2.18
CA PHE A 66 -4.77 2.36 -2.98
C PHE A 66 -5.82 1.78 -2.05
N GLN A 67 -7.09 1.88 -2.44
CA GLN A 67 -8.19 1.19 -1.79
C GLN A 67 -8.98 0.41 -2.84
N GLN A 68 -9.39 -0.80 -2.48
CA GLN A 68 -10.36 -1.56 -3.25
C GLN A 68 -11.45 -2.11 -2.33
N ASP A 69 -12.70 -1.99 -2.77
CA ASP A 69 -13.82 -2.68 -2.16
C ASP A 69 -13.73 -4.15 -2.54
N VAL A 70 -13.76 -5.05 -1.55
CA VAL A 70 -13.60 -6.49 -1.79
C VAL A 70 -14.67 -7.26 -1.03
N THR A 71 -15.27 -8.24 -1.68
CA THR A 71 -16.15 -9.21 -1.04
C THR A 71 -15.42 -10.54 -0.87
N HIS A 72 -15.23 -10.97 0.37
CA HIS A 72 -14.70 -12.28 0.74
C HIS A 72 -15.84 -13.21 1.12
N GLU A 73 -16.08 -14.23 0.32
CA GLU A 73 -16.94 -15.33 0.71
C GLU A 73 -16.10 -16.49 1.20
N ARG A 74 -16.24 -16.81 2.49
CA ARG A 74 -15.58 -17.95 3.13
C ARG A 74 -16.65 -19.00 3.39
N ARG A 75 -16.42 -20.21 2.91
CA ARG A 75 -17.29 -21.36 3.17
C ARG A 75 -16.49 -22.52 3.70
N GLN A 76 -16.89 -23.06 4.85
CA GLN A 76 -16.31 -24.28 5.36
C GLN A 76 -16.91 -25.49 4.62
N ILE A 77 -16.07 -26.23 3.89
CA ILE A 77 -16.51 -27.39 3.09
C ILE A 77 -16.31 -28.72 3.82
N SER A 78 -15.36 -28.79 4.76
CA SER A 78 -15.19 -29.92 5.69
C SER A 78 -14.38 -29.48 6.91
N ARG A 79 -14.15 -30.38 7.88
CA ARG A 79 -13.40 -30.06 9.10
C ARG A 79 -11.99 -29.54 8.75
N GLY A 80 -11.75 -28.25 9.00
CA GLY A 80 -10.47 -27.58 8.71
C GLY A 80 -10.25 -27.15 7.26
N LYS A 81 -11.14 -27.52 6.31
CA LYS A 81 -11.00 -27.15 4.90
C LYS A 81 -11.96 -26.03 4.54
N TRP A 82 -11.40 -24.96 3.99
CA TRP A 82 -12.11 -23.74 3.60
C TRP A 82 -11.98 -23.53 2.10
N THR A 83 -13.06 -23.05 1.50
CA THR A 83 -13.04 -22.38 0.20
C THR A 83 -13.19 -20.89 0.42
N VAL A 84 -12.38 -20.11 -0.30
CA VAL A 84 -12.41 -18.65 -0.26
C VAL A 84 -12.62 -18.16 -1.68
N GLN A 85 -13.69 -17.41 -1.90
CA GLN A 85 -13.93 -16.68 -3.13
C GLN A 85 -13.78 -15.19 -2.84
N ILE A 86 -12.98 -14.50 -3.66
CA ILE A 86 -12.70 -13.09 -3.53
C ILE A 86 -13.23 -12.41 -4.78
N THR A 87 -14.06 -11.39 -4.60
CA THR A 87 -14.59 -10.56 -5.69
C THR A 87 -14.18 -9.12 -5.45
N GLY A 88 -13.44 -8.54 -6.40
CA GLY A 88 -13.08 -7.12 -6.38
C GLY A 88 -14.23 -6.25 -6.86
N GLY A 89 -14.40 -5.11 -6.23
CA GLY A 89 -15.31 -4.04 -6.61
C GLY A 89 -14.53 -2.77 -6.98
N ASP A 90 -15.11 -1.63 -6.64
CA ASP A 90 -14.58 -0.32 -6.97
C ASP A 90 -13.19 -0.07 -6.40
N VAL A 91 -12.41 0.71 -7.14
CA VAL A 91 -11.02 1.04 -6.82
C VAL A 91 -10.90 2.56 -6.69
N SER A 92 -10.20 2.99 -5.65
CA SER A 92 -9.79 4.38 -5.46
C SER A 92 -8.28 4.46 -5.22
N ALA A 93 -7.66 5.54 -5.69
CA ALA A 93 -6.22 5.73 -5.52
C ALA A 93 -5.87 7.20 -5.31
N ARG A 94 -4.85 7.45 -4.49
CA ARG A 94 -4.27 8.77 -4.23
C ARG A 94 -2.76 8.67 -4.35
N ARG A 95 -2.15 9.55 -5.13
CA ARG A 95 -0.69 9.68 -5.23
C ARG A 95 -0.29 11.09 -4.84
N GLU A 96 0.65 11.19 -3.91
CA GLU A 96 1.18 12.46 -3.39
C GLU A 96 2.69 12.52 -3.54
N GLU A 97 3.21 13.72 -3.75
CA GLU A 97 4.64 14.01 -3.84
C GLU A 97 5.03 15.17 -2.93
N TRP A 98 6.23 15.09 -2.37
CA TRP A 98 6.84 16.17 -1.59
C TRP A 98 7.50 17.18 -2.53
N VAL A 99 6.90 18.36 -2.67
CA VAL A 99 7.39 19.44 -3.53
C VAL A 99 7.35 20.77 -2.79
N GLY A 100 8.43 21.54 -2.86
CA GLY A 100 8.49 22.88 -2.27
C GLY A 100 8.28 22.91 -0.75
N GLY A 101 8.59 21.83 -0.04
CA GLY A 101 8.42 21.76 1.42
C GLY A 101 7.00 21.39 1.87
N ARG A 102 6.15 20.86 0.98
CA ARG A 102 4.82 20.35 1.30
C ARG A 102 4.47 19.11 0.48
N TRP A 103 3.50 18.33 0.95
CA TRP A 103 2.90 17.25 0.16
C TRP A 103 1.85 17.83 -0.80
N GLU A 104 1.88 17.41 -2.05
CA GLU A 104 0.93 17.79 -3.08
C GLU A 104 0.33 16.54 -3.73
N ALA A 105 -0.99 16.49 -3.86
CA ALA A 105 -1.66 15.45 -4.63
C ALA A 105 -1.34 15.61 -6.12
N ARG A 106 -0.89 14.51 -6.74
CA ARG A 106 -0.67 14.41 -8.18
C ARG A 106 -1.82 13.73 -8.89
N TYR A 107 -2.37 12.69 -8.27
CA TYR A 107 -3.55 11.98 -8.75
C TYR A 107 -4.46 11.64 -7.59
N VAL A 108 -5.76 11.82 -7.83
CA VAL A 108 -6.83 11.37 -6.97
C VAL A 108 -7.87 10.74 -7.89
N LEU A 109 -8.09 9.44 -7.75
CA LEU A 109 -8.86 8.61 -8.67
C LEU A 109 -9.89 7.78 -7.91
N GLY A 110 -11.00 7.48 -8.58
CA GLY A 110 -12.05 6.61 -8.07
C GLY A 110 -13.03 7.31 -7.12
N PRO A 111 -14.12 6.62 -6.75
CA PRO A 111 -15.24 7.23 -6.02
C PRO A 111 -14.88 7.73 -4.62
N ARG A 112 -13.82 7.17 -4.01
CA ARG A 112 -13.39 7.50 -2.64
C ARG A 112 -11.99 8.10 -2.60
N GLY A 113 -11.48 8.58 -3.74
CA GLY A 113 -10.11 9.08 -3.85
C GLY A 113 -9.78 10.17 -2.84
N ASP A 114 -10.69 11.12 -2.62
CA ASP A 114 -10.50 12.24 -1.68
C ASP A 114 -10.53 11.81 -0.21
N GLU A 115 -11.20 10.71 0.11
CA GLU A 115 -11.31 10.13 1.46
C GLU A 115 -10.08 9.33 1.88
N LEU A 116 -9.19 8.99 0.94
CA LEU A 116 -8.02 8.15 1.23
C LEU A 116 -7.06 8.83 2.22
N PRO A 117 -6.31 8.07 3.03
CA PRO A 117 -5.23 8.62 3.84
C PRO A 117 -4.31 9.55 3.04
N SER A 118 -3.94 10.68 3.64
CA SER A 118 -3.06 11.69 3.03
C SER A 118 -1.85 11.97 3.92
N MET A 119 -0.71 12.24 3.29
CA MET A 119 0.53 12.66 3.93
C MET A 119 0.44 14.03 4.60
N SER A 120 -0.56 14.85 4.31
CA SER A 120 -0.84 16.07 5.11
C SER A 120 -1.58 15.77 6.42
N GLY A 121 -2.08 14.55 6.60
CA GLY A 121 -2.83 14.09 7.77
C GLY A 121 -2.01 13.22 8.74
N GLU A 122 -2.69 12.28 9.40
CA GLU A 122 -2.05 11.35 10.36
C GLU A 122 -0.96 10.49 9.71
N LEU A 123 -1.14 10.10 8.45
CA LEU A 123 -0.17 9.26 7.73
C LEU A 123 1.20 9.95 7.61
N GLY A 124 1.23 11.27 7.40
CA GLY A 124 2.48 12.03 7.31
C GLY A 124 3.27 12.09 8.61
N ARG A 125 2.63 11.80 9.74
CA ARG A 125 3.26 11.77 11.07
C ARG A 125 3.91 10.42 11.38
N LEU A 126 3.63 9.39 10.56
CA LEU A 126 4.14 8.05 10.73
C LEU A 126 5.67 8.01 10.56
N GLY A 127 6.37 7.33 11.48
CA GLY A 127 7.82 7.17 11.40
C GLY A 127 8.65 8.33 11.95
N HIS A 128 8.02 9.40 12.45
CA HIS A 128 8.73 10.40 13.24
C HIS A 128 9.13 9.82 14.61
N GLY A 129 10.39 9.40 14.73
CA GLY A 129 11.02 9.05 16.01
C GLY A 129 10.93 7.57 16.44
N ALA A 130 10.09 6.76 15.79
CA ALA A 130 10.01 5.31 16.05
C ALA A 130 10.24 4.52 14.76
N ARG A 131 11.13 3.51 14.85
CA ARG A 131 11.37 2.56 13.76
C ARG A 131 10.19 1.59 13.69
N LEU A 132 9.56 1.48 12.51
CA LEU A 132 8.57 0.45 12.26
C LEU A 132 9.27 -0.88 11.90
N CYS A 133 8.73 -1.98 12.38
CA CYS A 133 9.17 -3.33 12.05
C CYS A 133 8.11 -4.05 11.22
N PRO A 134 8.50 -4.84 10.21
CA PRO A 134 7.56 -5.73 9.53
C PRO A 134 6.80 -6.62 10.52
N GLY A 135 5.48 -6.69 10.38
CA GLY A 135 4.57 -7.38 11.29
C GLY A 135 3.94 -6.50 12.36
N ASP A 136 4.48 -5.30 12.60
CA ASP A 136 3.87 -4.34 13.54
C ASP A 136 2.46 -3.97 13.09
N ARG A 137 1.59 -3.76 14.08
CA ARG A 137 0.23 -3.28 13.87
C ARG A 137 0.09 -1.85 14.35
N LEU A 138 -0.50 -1.01 13.53
CA LEU A 138 -0.73 0.41 13.83
C LEU A 138 -2.13 0.83 13.42
N SER A 139 -2.61 1.94 13.99
CA SER A 139 -3.92 2.52 13.65
C SER A 139 -3.73 3.88 12.99
N LEU A 140 -4.44 4.10 11.88
CA LEU A 140 -4.47 5.36 11.13
C LEU A 140 -5.92 5.64 10.73
N GLY A 141 -6.45 6.81 11.09
CA GLY A 141 -7.81 7.21 10.73
C GLY A 141 -8.89 6.22 11.19
N GLY A 142 -8.68 5.55 12.33
CA GLY A 142 -9.57 4.50 12.84
C GLY A 142 -9.45 3.14 12.14
N CYS A 143 -8.62 3.00 11.11
CA CYS A 143 -8.32 1.74 10.44
C CYS A 143 -7.04 1.12 10.99
N ARG A 144 -7.01 -0.22 11.11
CA ARG A 144 -5.81 -0.96 11.50
C ARG A 144 -5.01 -1.35 10.28
N PHE A 145 -3.68 -1.32 10.41
CA PHE A 145 -2.73 -1.68 9.37
C PHE A 145 -1.64 -2.59 9.93
N ILE A 146 -1.11 -3.44 9.07
CA ILE A 146 0.11 -4.22 9.29
C ILE A 146 1.24 -3.59 8.47
N VAL A 147 2.39 -3.37 9.10
CA VAL A 147 3.63 -3.00 8.41
C VAL A 147 4.13 -4.22 7.64
N ARG A 148 4.15 -4.13 6.32
CA ARG A 148 4.66 -5.20 5.45
C ARG A 148 6.14 -5.05 5.16
N ALA A 149 6.61 -3.81 5.05
CA ALA A 149 8.00 -3.49 4.85
C ALA A 149 8.33 -2.13 5.46
N TYR A 150 9.56 -1.95 5.91
CA TYR A 150 10.10 -0.68 6.36
C TYR A 150 11.61 -0.62 6.10
N GLU A 151 12.06 0.49 5.55
CA GLU A 151 13.47 0.80 5.37
C GLU A 151 13.71 2.29 5.64
N SER A 152 14.85 2.61 6.25
CA SER A 152 15.31 3.99 6.37
C SER A 152 16.81 4.04 6.15
N TRP A 153 17.27 4.94 5.28
CA TRP A 153 18.70 5.15 5.07
C TRP A 153 19.05 6.64 5.12
N ARG A 154 20.27 6.95 5.58
CA ARG A 154 20.87 8.28 5.52
C ARG A 154 21.99 8.26 4.48
N LYS A 155 22.12 9.32 3.68
CA LYS A 155 23.10 9.38 2.58
C LYS A 155 24.57 9.19 3.01
N ASN A 156 24.88 9.31 4.30
CA ASN A 156 26.21 9.06 4.86
C ASN A 156 26.51 7.60 5.24
N ASP A 157 25.54 6.67 5.13
CA ASP A 157 25.75 5.24 5.48
C ASP A 157 26.39 4.40 4.36
N ARG A 158 26.87 5.02 3.27
CA ARG A 158 27.59 4.31 2.19
C ARG A 158 29.07 4.04 2.53
N SER A 159 29.35 3.57 3.75
CA SER A 159 30.67 3.08 4.13
C SER A 159 30.55 1.71 4.79
N SER A 160 30.43 0.67 3.96
CA SER A 160 30.82 -0.74 4.18
C SER A 160 29.89 -1.63 3.35
N HIS A 161 30.44 -2.71 2.78
CA HIS A 161 29.83 -3.61 1.80
C HIS A 161 30.05 -3.21 0.33
N LEU A 162 31.32 -3.05 -0.03
CA LEU A 162 31.91 -3.79 -1.15
C LEU A 162 33.02 -4.68 -0.60
#